data_AF-V5GI38-F1
#
_entry.id   AF-V5GI38-F1
#
_cell.length_a   1.000
_cell.length_b   1.000
_cell.length_c   1.000
_cell.angle_alpha   90.00
_cell.angle_beta   90.00
_cell.angle_gamma   90.00
#
_symmetry.space_group_name_H-M   'P 1'
#
loop_
_entity.id
_entity.type
_entity.pdbx_description
1 polymer ?
#
loop_
_entity_poly.entity_id
_entity_poly.type
_entity_poly.pdbx_seq_one_letter_code
_entity_poly.pdbx_strand_id
1 'polypeptide(L)'
;LRISGEQMEAILSFIETNKVMLSGKLHPQDIKEIDKLWQTLTAQLNSLRGARKTIEEWKRLFIEWMSETRKKAREIRIDQTGRGKGKILTELEERLMSLIGWIFVLGNDELPAEIDPNPENGMQEGRDGQV
;
A
#
# COMPACT_ATOMS: atom_id res chain seq x y z
N LEU A 1 22.80 -3.39 -11.29
CA LEU A 1 22.57 -1.94 -11.47
C LEU A 1 21.77 -1.42 -10.29
N ARG A 2 22.19 -0.29 -9.69
CA ARG A 2 21.47 0.36 -8.59
C ARG A 2 20.29 1.15 -9.16
N ILE A 3 19.17 1.17 -8.45
CA ILE A 3 18.06 2.08 -8.77
C ILE A 3 18.55 3.54 -8.69
N SER A 4 18.19 4.37 -9.67
CA SER A 4 18.52 5.79 -9.64
C SER A 4 17.49 6.58 -8.82
N GLY A 5 17.86 7.77 -8.33
CA GLY A 5 16.92 8.66 -7.64
C GLY A 5 15.73 9.02 -8.54
N GLU A 6 15.97 9.25 -9.83
CA GLU A 6 14.93 9.51 -10.83
C GLU A 6 13.93 8.34 -10.94
N GLN A 7 14.41 7.09 -10.89
CA GLN A 7 13.54 5.92 -10.88
C GLN A 7 12.72 5.80 -9.59
N MET A 8 13.30 6.17 -8.43
CA MET A 8 12.56 6.19 -7.16
C MET A 8 11.46 7.26 -7.17
N GLU A 9 11.75 8.45 -7.67
CA GLU A 9 10.78 9.55 -7.83
C GLU A 9 9.64 9.17 -8.78
N ALA A 10 9.97 8.49 -9.89
CA ALA A 10 8.99 8.01 -10.85
C ALA A 10 8.04 6.97 -10.23
N ILE A 11 8.56 6.05 -9.41
CA ILE A 11 7.72 5.08 -8.67
C ILE A 11 6.72 5.82 -7.78
N LEU A 12 7.19 6.76 -6.95
CA LEU A 12 6.31 7.48 -6.01
C LEU A 12 5.24 8.30 -6.74
N SER A 13 5.63 9.03 -7.77
CA SER A 13 4.70 9.87 -8.55
C SER A 13 3.65 9.03 -9.30
N PHE A 14 4.03 7.84 -9.78
CA PHE A 14 3.10 6.92 -10.42
C PHE A 14 2.10 6.33 -9.41
N ILE A 15 2.56 5.97 -8.21
CA ILE A 15 1.68 5.44 -7.16
C ILE A 15 0.75 6.51 -6.60
N GLU A 16 1.21 7.75 -6.48
CA GLU A 16 0.39 8.90 -6.08
C GLU A 16 -0.85 9.09 -6.96
N THR A 17 -0.64 8.93 -8.28
CA THR A 17 -1.69 9.04 -9.28
C THR A 17 -2.51 7.76 -9.41
N ASN A 18 -1.99 6.61 -8.98
CA ASN A 18 -2.61 5.30 -9.10
C ASN A 18 -2.69 4.56 -7.75
N LYS A 19 -3.35 5.16 -6.75
CA LYS A 19 -3.43 4.63 -5.37
C LYS A 19 -4.05 3.23 -5.27
N VAL A 20 -4.78 2.77 -6.29
CA VAL A 20 -5.29 1.39 -6.39
C VAL A 20 -4.17 0.35 -6.29
N MET A 21 -2.94 0.70 -6.70
CA MET A 21 -1.76 -0.17 -6.56
C MET A 21 -1.38 -0.48 -5.11
N LEU A 22 -1.86 0.32 -4.15
CA LEU A 22 -1.66 0.11 -2.71
C LEU A 22 -2.86 -0.60 -2.05
N SER A 23 -3.94 -0.88 -2.78
CA SER A 23 -5.14 -1.50 -2.22
C SER A 23 -4.91 -2.99 -1.90
N GLY A 24 -5.28 -3.39 -0.69
CA GLY A 24 -5.31 -4.80 -0.28
C GLY A 24 -6.63 -5.51 -0.62
N LYS A 25 -7.68 -4.78 -1.02
CA LYS A 25 -8.95 -5.35 -1.46
C LYS A 25 -8.83 -5.61 -2.96
N LEU A 26 -8.75 -6.89 -3.32
CA LEU A 26 -8.48 -7.33 -4.69
C LEU A 26 -9.74 -7.97 -5.27
N HIS A 27 -10.65 -7.15 -5.81
CA HIS A 27 -11.64 -7.69 -6.74
C HIS A 27 -10.88 -8.19 -7.99
N PRO A 28 -11.32 -9.26 -8.69
CA PRO A 28 -10.61 -9.77 -9.86
C PRO A 28 -10.37 -8.74 -10.98
N GLN A 29 -11.21 -7.71 -11.06
CA GLN A 29 -11.00 -6.57 -11.97
C GLN A 29 -9.82 -5.69 -11.53
N ASP A 30 -9.70 -5.42 -10.22
CA ASP A 30 -8.61 -4.64 -9.64
C ASP A 30 -7.25 -5.34 -9.87
N ILE A 31 -7.20 -6.68 -9.78
CA ILE A 31 -5.97 -7.45 -10.05
C ILE A 31 -5.47 -7.19 -11.48
N LYS A 32 -6.37 -7.26 -12.47
CA LYS A 32 -6.02 -7.03 -13.87
C LYS A 32 -5.59 -5.59 -14.13
N GLU A 33 -6.24 -4.63 -13.46
CA GLU A 33 -5.89 -3.22 -13.55
C GLU A 33 -4.51 -2.95 -12.94
N ILE A 34 -4.25 -3.47 -11.74
CA ILE A 34 -2.95 -3.37 -11.06
C ILE A 34 -1.83 -3.96 -11.92
N ASP A 35 -2.05 -5.12 -12.57
CA ASP A 35 -1.04 -5.71 -13.45
C ASP A 35 -0.74 -4.84 -14.67
N LYS A 36 -1.76 -4.19 -15.27
CA LYS A 36 -1.53 -3.22 -16.36
C LYS A 36 -0.73 -2.01 -15.88
N LEU A 37 -1.05 -1.50 -14.69
CA LEU A 37 -0.32 -0.38 -14.08
C LEU A 37 1.16 -0.74 -13.85
N TRP A 38 1.44 -1.96 -13.39
CA TRP A 38 2.81 -2.44 -13.25
C TRP A 38 3.55 -2.61 -14.59
N GLN A 39 2.86 -3.02 -15.65
CA GLN A 39 3.43 -3.06 -17.00
C GLN A 39 3.81 -1.65 -17.47
N THR A 40 2.90 -0.67 -17.34
CA THR A 40 3.14 0.73 -17.71
C THR A 40 4.30 1.33 -16.91
N LEU A 41 4.29 1.15 -15.58
CA LEU A 41 5.35 1.64 -14.71
C LEU A 41 6.71 1.02 -15.07
N THR A 42 6.76 -0.29 -15.31
CA THR A 42 8.00 -0.98 -15.69
C THR A 42 8.58 -0.45 -16.99
N ALA A 43 7.74 -0.22 -18.01
CA ALA A 43 8.17 0.36 -19.28
C ALA A 43 8.75 1.77 -19.07
N GLN A 44 8.08 2.61 -18.27
CA GLN A 44 8.55 3.95 -17.93
C GLN A 44 9.90 3.88 -17.19
N LEU A 45 10.03 3.07 -16.14
CA LEU A 45 11.27 2.96 -15.36
C LEU A 45 12.45 2.45 -16.17
N ASN A 46 12.23 1.50 -17.07
CA ASN A 46 13.28 0.94 -17.93
C ASN A 46 13.71 1.89 -19.05
N SER A 47 12.89 2.90 -19.38
CA SER A 47 13.26 3.99 -20.30
C SER A 47 14.15 5.05 -19.65
N LEU A 48 14.09 5.20 -18.32
CA LEU A 48 14.94 6.12 -17.56
C LEU A 48 16.38 5.60 -17.46
N ARG A 49 17.32 6.49 -17.14
CA ARG A 49 18.70 6.08 -16.87
C ARG A 49 18.77 5.39 -15.49
N GLY A 50 19.27 4.16 -15.46
CA GLY A 50 19.41 3.41 -14.21
C GLY A 50 19.30 1.91 -14.40
N ALA A 51 18.66 1.24 -13.43
CA ALA A 51 18.44 -0.20 -13.48
C ALA A 51 17.35 -0.55 -14.51
N ARG A 52 17.55 -1.64 -15.25
CA ARG A 52 16.50 -2.25 -16.06
C ARG A 52 16.12 -3.57 -15.42
N LYS A 53 14.83 -3.75 -15.18
CA LYS A 53 14.29 -4.87 -14.39
C LYS A 53 12.99 -5.38 -15.00
N THR A 54 12.66 -6.63 -14.71
CA THR A 54 11.33 -7.18 -15.02
C THR A 54 10.27 -6.60 -14.08
N ILE A 55 9.00 -6.86 -14.40
CA ILE A 55 7.88 -6.42 -13.57
C ILE A 55 8.00 -7.02 -12.15
N GLU A 56 8.35 -8.30 -12.05
CA GLU A 56 8.48 -9.03 -10.78
C GLU A 56 9.63 -8.47 -9.94
N GLU A 57 10.74 -8.11 -10.58
CA GLU A 57 11.88 -7.48 -9.91
C GLU A 57 11.54 -6.08 -9.41
N TRP A 58 10.75 -5.29 -10.16
CA TRP A 58 10.27 -3.99 -9.70
C TRP A 58 9.28 -4.11 -8.54
N LYS A 59 8.32 -5.03 -8.65
CA LYS A 59 7.37 -5.35 -7.56
C LYS A 59 8.13 -5.73 -6.28
N ARG A 60 9.12 -6.63 -6.40
CA ARG A 60 9.94 -7.07 -5.27
C ARG A 60 10.73 -5.93 -4.66
N LEU A 61 11.40 -5.12 -5.48
CA LEU A 61 12.15 -3.96 -5.03
C LEU A 61 11.25 -2.98 -4.26
N PHE A 62 10.06 -2.72 -4.78
CA PHE A 62 9.10 -1.83 -4.13
C PHE A 62 8.65 -2.38 -2.76
N ILE A 63 8.38 -3.69 -2.65
CA ILE A 63 8.04 -4.35 -1.39
C ILE A 63 9.19 -4.27 -0.38
N GLU A 64 10.41 -4.54 -0.82
CA GLU A 64 11.63 -4.44 0.00
C GLU A 64 11.82 -3.01 0.50
N TRP A 65 11.74 -2.02 -0.39
CA TRP A 65 11.90 -0.60 -0.06
C TRP A 65 10.83 -0.11 0.94
N MET A 66 9.58 -0.52 0.76
CA MET A 66 8.52 -0.26 1.74
C MET A 66 8.83 -0.89 3.10
N SER A 67 9.31 -2.13 3.12
CA SER A 67 9.62 -2.85 4.36
C SER A 67 10.76 -2.18 5.14
N GLU A 68 11.83 -1.81 4.45
CA GLU A 68 12.97 -1.09 5.01
C GLU A 68 12.57 0.28 5.54
N THR A 69 11.79 1.04 4.75
CA THR A 69 11.28 2.36 5.13
C THR A 69 10.42 2.28 6.39
N ARG A 70 9.50 1.30 6.47
CA ARG A 70 8.69 1.07 7.69
C ARG A 70 9.54 0.68 8.89
N LYS A 71 10.52 -0.21 8.71
CA LYS A 71 11.43 -0.62 9.78
C LYS A 71 12.19 0.59 10.32
N LYS A 72 12.74 1.41 9.44
CA LYS A 72 13.43 2.65 9.80
C LYS A 72 12.51 3.62 10.53
N ALA A 73 11.29 3.83 10.03
CA ALA A 73 10.30 4.69 10.69
C ALA A 73 9.92 4.20 12.11
N ARG A 74 9.81 2.89 12.32
CA ARG A 74 9.59 2.30 13.65
C ARG A 74 10.77 2.49 14.59
N GLU A 75 11.99 2.24 14.11
CA GLU A 75 13.22 2.47 14.88
C GLU A 75 13.29 3.93 15.35
N ILE A 76 12.98 4.89 14.48
CA ILE A 76 12.96 6.32 14.82
C ILE A 76 11.94 6.62 15.93
N ARG A 77 10.72 6.07 15.86
CA ARG A 77 9.69 6.26 16.89
C ARG A 77 10.07 5.65 18.23
N ILE A 78 10.72 4.48 18.23
CA ILE A 78 11.23 3.84 19.45
C ILE A 78 12.39 4.65 20.03
N ASP A 79 13.26 5.18 19.18
CA ASP A 79 14.42 5.96 19.63
C ASP A 79 14.02 7.29 20.28
N GLN A 80 12.88 7.87 19.89
CA GLN A 80 12.25 9.03 20.54
C GLN A 80 11.79 8.75 21.99
N THR A 81 11.72 7.48 22.43
CA THR A 81 11.54 7.12 23.85
C THR A 81 12.86 7.13 24.64
N GLY A 82 13.95 7.64 24.05
CA GLY A 82 15.12 8.14 24.80
C GLY A 82 16.41 7.32 24.78
N ARG A 83 16.64 6.43 23.79
CA ARG A 83 17.90 5.63 23.76
C ARG A 83 18.57 5.40 22.40
N GLY A 84 18.08 5.93 21.29
CA GLY A 84 18.61 5.48 19.99
C GLY A 84 19.13 6.55 19.04
N LYS A 85 20.01 6.06 18.15
CA LYS A 85 20.96 6.82 17.35
C LYS A 85 20.27 7.49 16.17
N GLY A 86 19.69 8.68 16.37
CA GLY A 86 19.57 9.76 15.36
C GLY A 86 19.32 9.39 13.89
N LYS A 87 18.53 8.34 13.59
CA LYS A 87 18.16 8.01 12.22
C LYS A 87 17.05 8.97 11.78
N ILE A 88 17.14 9.45 10.54
CA ILE A 88 16.10 10.26 9.90
C ILE A 88 15.68 9.59 8.61
N LEU A 89 14.40 9.68 8.26
CA LEU A 89 13.93 9.26 6.94
C LEU A 89 14.49 10.23 5.88
N THR A 90 14.74 9.73 4.68
CA THR A 90 15.00 10.60 3.52
C THR A 90 13.69 11.19 3.00
N GLU A 91 13.76 12.26 2.20
CA GLU A 91 12.56 12.87 1.60
C GLU A 91 11.70 11.85 0.82
N LEU A 92 12.35 10.95 0.08
CA LEU A 92 11.68 9.86 -0.65
C LEU A 92 11.00 8.85 0.29
N GLU A 93 11.65 8.52 1.41
CA GLU A 93 11.10 7.60 2.41
C GLU A 93 9.92 8.24 3.18
N GLU A 94 10.01 9.54 3.48
CA GLU A 94 8.90 10.30 4.09
C GLU A 94 7.70 10.37 3.15
N ARG A 95 7.95 10.67 1.87
CA ARG A 95 6.92 10.66 0.83
C ARG A 95 6.31 9.28 0.68
N LEU A 96 7.10 8.21 0.64
CA LEU A 96 6.61 6.84 0.62
C LEU A 96 5.71 6.53 1.84
N MET A 97 6.15 6.88 3.05
CA MET A 97 5.36 6.72 4.28
C MET A 97 4.03 7.47 4.24
N SER A 98 4.01 8.67 3.63
CA SER A 98 2.78 9.45 3.47
C SER A 98 1.75 8.76 2.56
N LEU A 99 2.23 7.99 1.57
CA LEU A 99 1.38 7.32 0.58
C LEU A 99 0.80 6.00 1.07
N ILE A 100 1.63 5.17 1.70
CA ILE A 100 1.19 3.87 2.25
C ILE A 100 0.44 4.03 3.56
N GLY A 101 0.58 5.19 4.22
CA GLY A 101 0.02 5.46 5.53
C GLY A 101 0.74 4.70 6.66
N TRP A 102 0.63 5.24 7.87
CA TRP A 102 1.15 4.57 9.08
C TRP A 102 0.31 3.35 9.47
N ILE A 103 -0.95 3.26 9.01
CA ILE A 103 -1.94 2.26 9.46
C ILE A 103 -1.74 0.90 8.80
N PHE A 104 -1.29 0.84 7.55
CA PHE A 104 -0.97 -0.44 6.87
C PHE A 104 0.24 -1.18 7.50
N VAL A 105 0.87 -0.59 8.53
CA VAL A 105 1.94 -1.17 9.36
C VAL A 105 1.40 -2.18 10.38
N LEU A 106 0.11 -2.09 10.71
CA LEU A 106 -0.58 -3.14 11.44
C LEU A 106 -1.24 -4.01 10.36
N GLY A 107 -0.76 -5.24 10.17
CA GLY A 107 -1.66 -6.24 9.61
C GLY A 107 -2.96 -6.16 10.41
N ASN A 108 -4.10 -6.09 9.72
CA ASN A 108 -5.40 -6.13 10.36
C ASN A 108 -5.44 -7.29 11.37
N ASP A 109 -5.41 -6.95 12.65
CA ASP A 109 -5.88 -7.79 13.75
C ASP A 109 -6.90 -7.03 14.64
N GLU A 110 -7.41 -5.89 14.17
CA GLU A 110 -8.61 -5.26 14.73
C GLU A 110 -9.45 -4.64 13.61
N LEU A 111 -10.06 -5.49 12.79
CA LEU A 111 -11.42 -5.21 12.36
C LEU A 111 -12.31 -6.08 13.25
N PRO A 112 -13.17 -5.52 14.11
CA PRO A 112 -14.27 -6.33 14.63
C PRO A 112 -15.00 -6.91 13.41
N ALA A 113 -15.07 -8.24 13.38
CA ALA A 113 -15.93 -8.93 12.44
C ALA A 113 -17.36 -8.37 12.58
N GLU A 114 -18.02 -8.20 11.44
CA GLU A 114 -19.44 -7.86 11.32
C GLU A 114 -19.83 -6.42 11.66
N ILE A 115 -19.77 -5.57 10.64
CA ILE A 115 -20.93 -4.71 10.36
C ILE A 115 -21.38 -5.08 8.95
N ASP A 116 -22.37 -5.97 8.88
CA ASP A 116 -23.06 -6.32 7.64
C ASP A 116 -23.70 -5.04 7.05
N PRO A 117 -23.34 -4.62 5.83
CA PRO A 117 -23.86 -3.40 5.23
C PRO A 117 -25.25 -3.55 4.59
N ASN A 118 -25.97 -4.66 4.77
CA ASN A 118 -27.27 -4.85 4.12
C ASN A 118 -28.48 -4.87 5.09
N PRO A 119 -29.13 -3.73 5.36
CA PRO A 119 -30.43 -3.69 6.01
C PRO A 119 -31.54 -3.72 4.94
N GLU A 120 -31.72 -4.82 4.22
CA GLU A 120 -32.86 -4.99 3.31
C GLU A 120 -33.56 -6.32 3.52
N ASN A 121 -34.58 -6.32 4.40
CA ASN A 121 -35.97 -6.46 3.94
C ASN A 121 -36.93 -6.48 5.13
N GLY A 122 -37.64 -5.36 5.31
CA GLY A 122 -38.95 -5.42 5.92
C GLY A 122 -39.93 -5.98 4.90
N MET A 123 -40.61 -7.08 5.25
CA MET A 123 -41.96 -7.31 4.76
C MET A 123 -42.76 -8.10 5.81
N GLN A 124 -43.84 -7.45 6.24
CA GLN A 124 -44.87 -7.93 7.15
C GLN A 124 -45.68 -9.06 6.52
N GLU A 125 -46.24 -9.94 7.37
CA GLU A 125 -47.60 -10.50 7.37
C GLU A 125 -47.60 -11.64 8.40
N GLY A 126 -48.59 -11.91 9.25
CA GLY A 126 -49.93 -11.41 9.45
C GLY A 126 -50.59 -12.37 10.47
N ARG A 127 -51.38 -11.79 11.37
CA ARG A 127 -52.40 -12.33 12.30
C ARG A 127 -52.78 -13.83 12.21
N ASP A 128 -52.96 -14.41 13.39
CA ASP A 128 -54.21 -14.98 13.99
C ASP A 128 -53.76 -16.00 15.06
N GLY A 129 -54.25 -16.09 16.29
CA GLY A 129 -55.59 -15.98 16.82
C GLY A 129 -55.72 -17.06 17.92
N GLN A 130 -55.91 -16.62 19.17
CA GLN A 130 -56.75 -17.23 20.21
C GLN A 130 -56.82 -18.77 20.36
N VAL A 131 -56.37 -19.32 21.52
CA VAL A 131 -57.20 -19.76 22.68
C VAL A 131 -56.32 -20.07 23.89
#